data_AF-A0A1T5BNE2-F1
#
_entry.id   AF-A0A1T5BNE2-F1
#
_cell.length_a   1.000
_cell.length_b   1.000
_cell.length_c   1.000
_cell.angle_alpha   90.00
_cell.angle_beta   90.00
_cell.angle_gamma   90.00
#
_symmetry.space_group_name_H-M   'P 1'
#
loop_
_entity.id
_entity.type
_entity.pdbx_description
1 polymer ?
#
loop_
_entity_poly.entity_id
_entity_poly.type
_entity_poly.pdbx_seq_one_letter_code
_entity_poly.pdbx_strand_id
1 'polypeptide(L)'
;MNAQTKIVAADVWIPHDGSECPLPYETLIHVRFRNGIEDRKAHFAGFWATGLRDAWRHQGPRDWHIVAYRLVPVAPVVNLPARLDRVAEARRAAA
;
A
#
# COMPACT_ATOMS: atom_id res chain seq x y z
N MET A 1 30.31 -0.64 3.85
CA MET A 1 29.50 -0.63 2.60
C MET A 1 28.09 -0.21 2.98
N ASN A 2 27.70 1.00 2.61
CA ASN A 2 26.53 1.68 3.17
C ASN A 2 25.24 1.15 2.51
N ALA A 3 24.34 0.60 3.33
CA ALA A 3 22.97 0.29 2.93
C ALA A 3 22.23 1.62 2.72
N GLN A 4 22.32 2.16 1.51
CA GLN A 4 21.50 3.27 1.06
C GLN A 4 20.11 2.70 0.79
N THR A 5 19.35 2.45 1.87
CA THR A 5 17.93 2.13 1.81
C THR A 5 17.24 3.36 1.27
N LYS A 6 17.13 3.44 -0.05
CA LYS A 6 16.36 4.41 -0.78
C LYS A 6 14.92 4.22 -0.30
N ILE A 7 14.50 5.02 0.68
CA ILE A 7 13.09 5.25 0.99
C ILE A 7 12.55 5.94 -0.27
N VAL A 8 12.21 5.14 -1.28
CA VAL A 8 11.59 5.62 -2.51
C VAL A 8 10.27 6.24 -2.07
N ALA A 9 10.18 7.55 -2.27
CA ALA A 9 9.14 8.41 -1.74
C ALA A 9 7.74 7.78 -1.88
N ALA A 10 7.11 7.50 -0.73
CA ALA A 10 5.77 6.94 -0.63
C ALA A 10 4.65 7.88 -1.14
N ASP A 11 5.02 9.06 -1.66
CA ASP A 11 4.10 10.09 -2.15
C ASP A 11 4.15 10.29 -3.68
N VAL A 12 4.94 9.52 -4.41
CA VAL A 12 5.08 9.70 -5.86
C VAL A 12 4.23 8.67 -6.62
N TRP A 13 3.43 9.17 -7.56
CA TRP A 13 2.74 8.33 -8.55
C TRP A 13 3.74 7.80 -9.57
N ILE A 14 3.80 6.48 -9.69
CA ILE A 14 4.61 5.76 -10.66
C ILE A 14 3.73 5.46 -11.88
N PRO A 15 4.08 5.96 -13.07
CA PRO A 15 3.29 5.69 -14.27
C PRO A 15 3.35 4.20 -14.63
N HIS A 16 2.24 3.68 -15.13
CA HIS A 16 2.10 2.31 -15.61
C HIS A 16 1.64 2.30 -17.07
N ASP A 17 2.24 1.45 -17.88
CA ASP A 17 2.05 1.40 -19.33
C ASP A 17 1.00 0.37 -19.80
N GLY A 18 0.53 -0.49 -18.90
CA GLY A 18 -0.36 -1.60 -19.24
C GLY A 18 0.33 -2.96 -19.31
N SER A 19 1.60 -3.05 -18.90
CA SER A 19 2.31 -4.32 -18.72
C SER A 19 1.80 -5.11 -17.50
N GLU A 20 2.37 -6.30 -17.28
CA GLU A 20 2.05 -7.11 -16.11
C GLU A 20 2.37 -6.38 -14.80
N CYS A 21 1.68 -6.76 -13.72
CA CYS A 21 1.92 -6.23 -12.38
C CYS A 21 3.41 -6.36 -11.99
N PRO A 22 4.13 -5.23 -11.79
CA PRO A 22 5.56 -5.27 -11.46
C PRO A 22 5.83 -5.49 -9.97
N LEU A 23 4.78 -5.56 -9.14
CA LEU A 23 4.86 -5.60 -7.69
C LEU A 23 4.50 -6.98 -7.13
N PRO A 24 5.06 -7.36 -5.96
CA PRO A 24 4.55 -8.47 -5.17
C PRO A 24 3.06 -8.29 -4.84
N TYR A 25 2.30 -9.38 -4.83
CA TYR A 25 0.84 -9.32 -4.72
C TYR A 25 0.35 -8.74 -3.39
N GLU A 26 1.11 -8.89 -2.32
CA GLU A 26 0.84 -8.34 -0.99
C GLU A 26 1.22 -6.85 -0.83
N THR A 27 1.70 -6.20 -1.90
CA THR A 27 2.05 -4.77 -1.84
C THR A 27 0.79 -3.93 -1.80
N LEU A 28 0.64 -3.10 -0.77
CA LEU A 28 -0.49 -2.19 -0.64
C LEU A 28 -0.26 -0.93 -1.49
N ILE A 29 -1.19 -0.62 -2.40
CA ILE A 29 -1.07 0.48 -3.35
C ILE A 29 -2.37 1.27 -3.51
N HIS A 30 -2.26 2.55 -3.87
CA HIS A 30 -3.31 3.28 -4.57
C HIS A 30 -3.08 3.20 -6.07
N VAL A 31 -4.15 3.26 -6.85
CA VAL A 31 -4.09 3.28 -8.31
C VAL A 31 -4.82 4.49 -8.86
N ARG A 32 -4.37 4.96 -10.02
CA ARG A 32 -5.04 5.96 -10.83
C ARG A 32 -5.43 5.33 -12.16
N PHE A 33 -6.68 5.49 -12.52
CA PHE A 33 -7.24 4.94 -13.74
C PHE A 33 -7.15 5.93 -14.89
N ARG A 34 -7.24 5.42 -16.13
CA ARG A 34 -7.21 6.22 -17.36
C ARG A 34 -8.31 7.29 -17.40
N ASN A 35 -9.48 7.03 -16.81
CA ASN A 35 -10.57 7.99 -16.71
C ASN A 35 -10.29 9.16 -15.74
N GLY A 36 -9.11 9.20 -15.13
CA GLY A 36 -8.69 10.24 -14.19
C GLY A 36 -9.14 10.01 -12.75
N ILE A 37 -9.94 8.97 -12.48
CA ILE A 37 -10.38 8.60 -11.14
C ILE A 37 -9.23 7.90 -10.40
N GLU A 38 -9.08 8.21 -9.12
CA GLU A 38 -8.19 7.53 -8.20
C GLU A 38 -8.98 6.58 -7.30
N ASP A 39 -8.36 5.47 -6.92
CA ASP A 39 -8.99 4.57 -5.97
C ASP A 39 -9.06 5.19 -4.56
N ARG A 40 -10.25 5.13 -3.95
CA ARG A 40 -10.53 5.71 -2.63
C ARG A 40 -9.83 4.96 -1.50
N LYS A 41 -9.44 3.71 -1.71
CA LYS A 41 -8.82 2.84 -0.71
C LYS A 41 -7.55 2.24 -1.27
N ALA A 42 -6.62 1.94 -0.38
CA ALA A 42 -5.45 1.18 -0.78
C ALA A 42 -5.85 -0.29 -0.90
N HIS A 43 -5.41 -0.92 -1.99
CA HIS A 43 -5.66 -2.33 -2.28
C HIS A 43 -4.34 -3.05 -2.54
N PHE A 44 -4.32 -4.36 -2.32
CA PHE A 44 -3.18 -5.20 -2.65
C PHE A 44 -2.95 -5.24 -4.16
N ALA A 45 -1.70 -5.20 -4.62
CA ALA A 45 -1.36 -5.24 -6.04
C ALA A 45 -1.94 -6.48 -6.75
N GLY A 46 -1.99 -7.62 -6.04
CA GLY A 46 -2.59 -8.86 -6.53
C GLY A 46 -4.09 -8.77 -6.82
N PHE A 47 -4.83 -7.94 -6.08
CA PHE A 47 -6.26 -7.70 -6.34
C PHE A 47 -6.50 -7.19 -7.77
N TRP A 48 -5.59 -6.35 -8.26
CA TRP A 48 -5.65 -5.79 -9.61
C TRP A 48 -5.07 -6.71 -10.69
N ALA A 49 -4.15 -7.60 -10.33
CA ALA A 49 -3.45 -8.51 -11.24
C ALA A 49 -4.26 -9.77 -11.56
N THR A 50 -4.94 -10.33 -10.57
CA THR A 50 -5.69 -11.59 -10.73
C THR A 50 -7.20 -11.41 -10.57
N GLY A 51 -7.66 -10.17 -10.36
CA GLY A 51 -9.08 -9.85 -10.27
C GLY A 51 -9.79 -9.95 -11.62
N LEU A 52 -11.11 -9.80 -11.59
CA LEU A 52 -12.01 -9.93 -12.76
C LEU A 52 -11.70 -9.02 -13.96
N ARG A 53 -10.76 -8.07 -13.83
CA ARG A 53 -10.53 -7.02 -14.82
C ARG A 53 -9.09 -6.91 -15.31
N ASP A 54 -8.19 -7.76 -14.80
CA ASP A 54 -6.73 -7.73 -15.07
C ASP A 54 -6.25 -6.33 -15.45
N ALA A 55 -6.46 -5.42 -14.51
CA ALA A 55 -6.46 -3.98 -14.75
C ALA A 55 -5.06 -3.46 -15.04
N TRP A 56 -4.04 -4.21 -14.60
CA TRP A 56 -2.65 -4.01 -14.96
C TRP A 56 -2.42 -4.22 -16.45
N ARG A 57 -2.93 -5.32 -17.01
CA ARG A 57 -2.75 -5.66 -18.44
C ARG A 57 -3.75 -4.98 -19.38
N HIS A 58 -4.55 -4.04 -18.86
CA HIS A 58 -5.56 -3.32 -19.64
C HIS A 58 -6.56 -4.24 -20.36
N GLN A 59 -6.82 -5.44 -19.82
CA GLN A 59 -7.74 -6.42 -20.44
C GLN A 59 -9.22 -6.17 -20.07
N GLY A 60 -9.48 -5.37 -19.03
CA GLY A 60 -10.82 -4.93 -18.65
C GLY A 60 -11.32 -3.70 -19.42
N PRO A 61 -12.47 -3.13 -19.00
CA PRO A 61 -13.01 -1.90 -19.56
C PRO A 61 -11.98 -0.76 -19.57
N ARG A 62 -11.90 0.00 -20.66
CA ARG A 62 -10.92 1.08 -20.87
C ARG A 62 -10.82 2.07 -19.71
N ASP A 63 -11.94 2.32 -19.04
CA ASP A 63 -12.02 3.28 -17.95
C ASP A 63 -11.28 2.82 -16.68
N TRP A 64 -11.00 1.53 -16.56
CA TRP A 64 -10.40 0.90 -15.36
C TRP A 64 -8.95 0.48 -15.62
N HIS A 65 -8.37 0.92 -16.73
CA HIS A 65 -6.96 0.72 -17.04
C HIS A 65 -6.11 1.50 -16.04
N ILE A 66 -5.26 0.80 -15.30
CA ILE A 66 -4.33 1.44 -14.37
C ILE A 66 -3.27 2.16 -15.20
N VAL A 67 -3.13 3.47 -15.02
CA VAL A 67 -2.15 4.31 -15.72
C VAL A 67 -1.08 4.87 -14.78
N ALA A 68 -1.32 4.80 -13.46
CA ALA A 68 -0.31 5.03 -12.45
C ALA A 68 -0.68 4.32 -11.15
N TYR A 69 0.32 4.05 -10.32
CA TYR A 69 0.14 3.50 -8.98
C TYR A 69 1.05 4.22 -7.99
N ARG A 70 0.68 4.18 -6.71
CA ARG A 70 1.46 4.76 -5.61
C ARG A 70 1.55 3.74 -4.48
N LEU A 71 2.76 3.54 -3.97
CA LEU A 71 3.00 2.65 -2.83
C LEU A 71 2.44 3.27 -1.56
N VAL A 72 1.71 2.49 -0.77
CA VAL A 72 1.28 2.93 0.56
C VAL A 72 2.35 2.51 1.56
N PRO A 73 2.92 3.45 2.33
CA PRO A 73 3.90 3.11 3.34
C PRO A 73 3.18 2.34 4.44
N VAL A 74 3.39 1.03 4.47
CA VAL A 74 3.01 0.22 5.61
C VAL A 74 4.05 0.54 6.68
N ALA A 75 3.67 1.33 7.69
CA ALA A 75 4.52 1.45 8.86
C ALA A 75 4.79 0.01 9.33
N PRO A 76 6.06 -0.41 9.48
CA PRO A 76 6.31 -1.69 10.12
C PRO A 76 5.54 -1.64 11.44
N VAL A 77 4.70 -2.64 11.69
CA VAL A 77 4.15 -2.84 13.03
C VAL A 77 5.37 -3.19 13.88
N VAL A 78 6.08 -2.17 14.35
CA VAL A 78 6.97 -2.31 15.49
C VAL A 78 6.02 -2.79 16.56
N ASN A 79 6.22 -4.05 16.94
CA ASN A 79 5.51 -4.71 18.02
C ASN A 79 5.82 -3.89 19.28
N LEU A 80 5.12 -2.78 19.46
CA LEU A 80 5.21 -1.94 20.64
C LEU A 80 4.79 -2.91 21.75
N PRO A 81 5.67 -3.23 22.72
CA PRO A 81 5.29 -4.16 23.77
C PRO A 81 3.95 -3.70 24.32
N ALA A 82 3.01 -4.65 24.33
CA ALA A 82 1.63 -4.44 24.74
C ALA A 82 1.59 -3.50 25.94
N ARG A 83 0.66 -2.54 25.95
CA ARG A 83 0.32 -1.68 27.08
C ARG A 83 0.17 -2.49 28.39
N LEU A 84 1.30 -2.75 29.04
CA LEU A 84 1.54 -3.20 30.40
C LEU A 84 2.66 -2.23 30.81
N ASP A 85 2.36 -1.03 31.28
CA ASP A 85 2.17 -0.75 32.71
C ASP A 85 1.71 0.71 32.89
N ARG A 86 0.39 0.98 32.78
CA ARG A 86 -0.18 2.25 33.30
C ARG A 86 -1.47 2.07 34.09
N VAL A 87 -1.67 0.88 34.64
CA VAL A 87 -2.77 0.61 35.60
C VAL A 87 -2.24 0.02 36.91
N ALA A 88 -1.05 -0.60 36.93
CA ALA A 88 -0.47 -1.18 38.14
C ALA A 88 0.14 -0.15 39.11
N GLU A 89 0.62 1.00 38.62
CA GLU A 89 1.29 2.00 39.46
C GLU A 89 0.34 2.99 40.13
N ALA A 90 -0.91 3.13 39.64
CA ALA A 90 -1.91 4.00 40.26
C ALA A 90 -2.58 3.40 41.52
N ARG A 91 -2.44 2.08 41.77
CA ARG A 91 -3.01 1.43 42.96
C ARG A 91 -2.00 1.13 44.08
N ARG A 92 -0.70 1.36 43.87
CA ARG A 92 0.34 1.21 44.91
C ARG A 92 0.81 2.51 45.55
N ALA A 93 0.30 3.67 45.12
CA ALA A 93 0.53 4.95 45.80
C ALA A 93 -0.65 5.37 46.71
N ALA A 94 -1.63 4.48 46.93
CA ALA A 94 -2.82 4.75 47.74
C ALA A 94 -3.06 3.69 48.83
N ALA A 95 -2.01 2.98 49.26
CA ALA A 95 -2.04 2.07 50.41
C ALA A 95 -0.92 2.44 51.38
#